data_AF-A0A7L2LYK7-F1
#
_entry.id   AF-A0A7L2LYK7-F1
#
_cell.length_a   1.000
_cell.length_b   1.000
_cell.length_c   1.000
_cell.angle_alpha   90.00
_cell.angle_beta   90.00
_cell.angle_gamma   90.00
#
_symmetry.space_group_name_H-M   'P 1'
#
loop_
_entity.id
_entity.type
_entity.pdbx_description
1 polymer ?
#
loop_
_entity_poly.entity_id
_entity_poly.type
_entity_poly.pdbx_seq_one_letter_code
_entity_poly.pdbx_strand_id
1 'polypeptide(L)'
;PPSRRVQSSKLGPTPPRLLSEEEYRVQGEVETQKALAELRSVCRSPEFSAWTTVSRIQSPKRFADFVGGASHVTPNEVSAHEQEYGLARLAIDEQLFEEDEDEDDDDEEEENVYDSFAG
;
A
#
# COMPACT_ATOMS: atom_id res chain seq x y z
N PRO A 1 24.54 41.41 -36.03
CA PRO A 1 23.90 40.97 -34.77
C PRO A 1 24.10 39.45 -34.52
N PRO A 2 24.70 39.02 -33.39
CA PRO A 2 24.86 37.59 -33.13
C PRO A 2 23.58 37.01 -32.51
N SER A 3 23.09 35.93 -33.13
CA SER A 3 21.91 35.17 -32.71
C SER A 3 22.11 34.52 -31.34
N ARG A 4 21.20 34.80 -30.41
CA ARG A 4 21.13 34.18 -29.09
C ARG A 4 20.73 32.71 -29.23
N ARG A 5 21.66 31.79 -28.94
CA ARG A 5 21.35 30.36 -28.81
C ARG A 5 20.60 30.14 -27.50
N VAL A 6 19.35 29.73 -27.60
CA VAL A 6 18.54 29.31 -26.45
C VAL A 6 19.11 28.00 -25.95
N GLN A 7 19.71 28.01 -24.75
CA GLN A 7 20.14 26.78 -24.10
C GLN A 7 18.88 26.06 -23.61
N SER A 8 18.59 24.90 -24.20
CA SER A 8 17.55 23.99 -23.72
C SER A 8 17.92 23.51 -22.31
N SER A 9 17.11 23.89 -21.32
CA SER A 9 17.22 23.41 -19.96
C SER A 9 16.93 21.91 -19.95
N LYS A 10 17.89 21.12 -19.49
CA LYS A 10 17.72 19.70 -19.20
C LYS A 10 16.59 19.55 -18.19
N LEU A 11 15.46 19.00 -18.63
CA LEU A 11 14.40 18.51 -17.76
C LEU A 11 15.01 17.39 -16.92
N GLY A 12 15.06 17.58 -15.60
CA GLY A 12 15.44 16.52 -14.67
C GLY A 12 14.49 15.32 -14.76
N PRO A 13 14.86 14.15 -14.21
CA PRO A 13 13.96 13.00 -14.21
C PRO A 13 12.65 13.36 -13.49
N THR A 14 11.54 12.97 -14.10
CA THR A 14 10.21 13.15 -13.49
C THR A 14 10.12 12.32 -12.20
N PRO A 15 9.51 12.87 -11.13
CA PRO A 15 9.30 12.12 -9.91
C PRO A 15 8.55 10.80 -10.17
N PRO A 16 8.90 9.71 -9.48
CA PRO A 16 8.20 8.44 -9.62
C PRO A 16 6.76 8.57 -9.11
N ARG A 17 5.84 7.87 -9.78
CA ARG A 17 4.44 7.77 -9.35
C ARG A 17 4.37 7.01 -8.02
N LEU A 18 3.62 7.54 -7.06
CA LEU A 18 3.31 6.86 -5.80
C LEU A 18 2.22 5.80 -5.99
N LEU A 19 2.21 4.82 -5.09
CA LEU A 19 1.17 3.79 -5.05
C LEU A 19 -0.09 4.36 -4.39
N SER A 20 -1.25 3.94 -4.90
CA SER A 20 -2.50 4.05 -4.15
C SER A 20 -2.47 3.14 -2.92
N GLU A 21 -3.35 3.40 -1.95
CA GLU A 21 -3.46 2.58 -0.73
C GLU A 21 -3.71 1.11 -1.08
N GLU A 22 -4.59 0.85 -2.04
CA GLU A 22 -4.92 -0.50 -2.49
C GLU A 22 -3.72 -1.18 -3.16
N GLU A 23 -2.99 -0.49 -4.03
CA GLU A 23 -1.77 -1.03 -4.64
C GLU A 23 -0.72 -1.38 -3.57
N TYR A 24 -0.55 -0.51 -2.58
CA TYR A 24 0.37 -0.74 -1.47
C TYR A 24 -0.03 -1.96 -0.63
N ARG A 25 -1.32 -2.08 -0.30
CA ARG A 25 -1.87 -3.22 0.45
C ARG A 25 -1.63 -4.54 -0.29
N VAL A 26 -2.00 -4.60 -1.57
CA VAL A 26 -1.83 -5.80 -2.41
C VAL A 26 -0.35 -6.17 -2.52
N GLN A 27 0.53 -5.20 -2.73
CA GLN A 27 1.97 -5.47 -2.78
C GLN A 27 2.49 -6.02 -1.46
N GLY A 28 2.03 -5.50 -0.33
CA GLY A 28 2.37 -6.01 1.00
C GLY A 28 1.96 -7.48 1.16
N GLU A 29 0.75 -7.83 0.73
CA GLU A 29 0.24 -9.22 0.79
C GLU A 29 1.07 -10.16 -0.08
N VAL A 30 1.31 -9.80 -1.35
CA VAL A 30 2.06 -10.63 -2.30
C VAL A 30 3.51 -10.85 -1.84
N GLU A 31 4.20 -9.78 -1.42
CA GLU A 31 5.59 -9.88 -0.99
C GLU A 31 5.71 -10.66 0.32
N THR A 32 4.77 -10.48 1.26
CA THR A 32 4.72 -11.26 2.50
C THR A 32 4.54 -12.75 2.22
N GLN A 33 3.60 -13.11 1.32
CA GLN A 33 3.40 -14.51 0.93
C GLN A 33 4.66 -15.11 0.30
N LYS A 34 5.31 -14.38 -0.61
CA LYS A 34 6.54 -14.82 -1.28
C LYS A 34 7.69 -15.01 -0.27
N ALA A 35 7.92 -14.03 0.60
CA ALA A 35 8.98 -14.09 1.61
C ALA A 35 8.77 -15.26 2.59
N LEU A 36 7.54 -15.53 3.02
CA LEU A 36 7.23 -16.67 3.88
C LEU A 36 7.45 -18.01 3.17
N ALA A 37 7.10 -18.10 1.88
CA ALA A 37 7.35 -19.31 1.09
C ALA A 37 8.85 -19.57 0.92
N GLU A 38 9.63 -18.53 0.62
CA GLU A 38 11.09 -18.59 0.55
C GLU A 38 11.70 -19.00 1.89
N LEU A 39 11.27 -18.38 3.00
CA LEU A 39 11.73 -18.72 4.34
C LEU A 39 11.50 -20.21 4.66
N ARG A 40 10.31 -20.74 4.34
CA ARG A 40 10.04 -22.18 4.50
C ARG A 40 10.96 -23.04 3.64
N SER A 41 11.24 -22.61 2.41
CA SER A 41 12.17 -23.31 1.53
C SER A 41 13.56 -23.38 2.13
N VAL A 42 14.08 -22.25 2.63
CA VAL A 42 15.38 -22.18 3.31
C VAL A 42 15.39 -23.10 4.53
N CYS A 43 14.36 -23.07 5.38
CA CYS A 43 14.29 -23.93 6.56
C CYS A 43 14.24 -25.44 6.25
N ARG A 44 13.85 -25.83 5.03
CA ARG A 44 13.86 -27.23 4.57
C ARG A 44 15.15 -27.63 3.87
N SER A 45 16.07 -26.70 3.63
CA SER A 45 17.34 -26.96 2.96
C SER A 45 18.27 -27.78 3.85
N PRO A 46 19.05 -28.74 3.30
CA PRO A 46 20.05 -29.48 4.08
C PRO A 46 21.14 -28.61 4.73
N GLU A 47 21.34 -27.40 4.23
CA GLU A 47 22.30 -26.39 4.69
C GLU A 47 21.75 -25.56 5.86
N PHE A 48 20.48 -25.72 6.19
CA PHE A 48 19.86 -25.01 7.30
C PHE A 48 20.28 -25.62 8.64
N SER A 49 20.83 -24.77 9.53
CA SER A 49 21.16 -25.20 10.89
C SER A 49 19.92 -25.28 11.78
N ALA A 50 19.18 -26.37 11.64
CA ALA A 50 17.94 -26.60 12.38
C ALA A 50 18.14 -26.55 13.90
N TRP A 51 19.18 -27.21 14.42
CA TRP A 51 19.42 -27.27 15.87
C TRP A 51 19.80 -25.93 16.49
N THR A 52 20.56 -25.09 15.77
CA THR A 52 20.88 -23.72 16.23
C THR A 52 19.63 -22.85 16.26
N THR A 53 18.73 -22.99 15.28
CA THR A 53 17.47 -22.26 15.26
C THR A 53 16.57 -22.71 16.41
N VAL A 54 16.38 -24.03 16.56
CA VAL A 54 15.53 -24.64 17.60
C VAL A 54 15.97 -24.21 19.01
N SER A 55 17.26 -24.02 19.26
CA SER A 55 17.75 -23.57 20.56
C SER A 55 17.47 -22.09 20.87
N ARG A 56 17.06 -21.28 19.89
CA ARG A 56 16.87 -19.82 20.04
C ARG A 56 15.40 -19.39 20.01
N ILE A 57 14.53 -20.20 19.40
CA ILE A 57 13.12 -19.88 19.22
C ILE A 57 12.29 -20.23 20.46
N GLN A 58 11.23 -19.46 20.71
CA GLN A 58 10.37 -19.64 21.88
C GLN A 58 9.55 -20.93 21.83
N SER A 59 9.08 -21.32 20.65
CA SER A 59 8.26 -22.52 20.47
C SER A 59 8.74 -23.36 19.29
N PRO A 60 9.56 -24.39 19.55
CA PRO A 60 10.00 -25.33 18.52
C PRO A 60 8.85 -26.02 17.78
N LYS A 61 7.75 -26.29 18.48
CA LYS A 61 6.55 -26.91 17.88
C LYS A 61 5.91 -25.98 16.84
N ARG A 62 5.63 -24.72 17.21
CA ARG A 62 5.05 -23.75 16.26
C ARG A 62 5.94 -23.56 15.04
N PHE A 63 7.25 -23.55 15.22
CA PHE A 63 8.20 -23.47 14.12
C PHE A 63 8.12 -24.69 13.20
N ALA A 64 8.09 -25.91 13.75
CA ALA A 64 7.95 -27.12 12.95
C ALA A 64 6.64 -27.14 12.15
N ASP A 65 5.52 -26.75 12.77
CA ASP A 65 4.22 -26.65 12.10
C ASP A 65 4.27 -25.63 10.95
N PHE A 66 4.88 -24.46 11.18
CA PHE A 66 5.07 -23.42 10.16
C PHE A 66 5.91 -23.91 8.97
N VAL A 67 7.05 -24.57 9.22
CA VAL A 67 7.91 -25.14 8.17
C VAL A 67 7.18 -26.25 7.40
N GLY A 68 6.31 -27.00 8.08
CA GLY A 68 5.40 -28.00 7.53
C GLY A 68 4.25 -27.42 6.70
N GLY A 69 4.07 -26.10 6.68
CA GLY A 69 3.08 -25.41 5.84
C GLY A 69 1.88 -24.84 6.60
N ALA A 70 1.80 -25.01 7.92
CA ALA A 70 0.77 -24.35 8.72
C ALA A 70 0.90 -22.82 8.66
N SER A 71 -0.19 -22.13 9.02
CA SER A 71 -0.20 -20.66 9.11
C SER A 71 0.90 -20.13 10.02
N HIS A 72 1.50 -19.01 9.62
CA HIS A 72 2.51 -18.30 10.41
C HIS A 72 1.89 -17.52 11.59
N VAL A 73 0.58 -17.24 11.50
CA VAL A 73 -0.21 -16.57 12.54
C VAL A 73 -1.22 -17.57 13.10
N THR A 74 -1.36 -17.58 14.41
CA THR A 74 -2.34 -18.40 15.13
C THR A 74 -3.72 -17.72 15.16
N PRO A 75 -4.81 -18.48 15.30
CA PRO A 75 -6.15 -17.90 15.43
C PRO A 75 -6.26 -16.89 16.58
N ASN A 76 -5.57 -17.15 17.69
CA ASN A 76 -5.56 -16.23 18.83
C ASN A 76 -4.89 -14.90 18.50
N GLU A 77 -3.77 -14.91 17.76
CA GLU A 77 -3.09 -13.69 17.32
C GLU A 77 -3.98 -12.88 16.36
N VAL A 78 -4.71 -13.55 15.45
CA VAL A 78 -5.68 -12.88 14.56
C VAL A 78 -6.82 -12.24 15.37
N SER A 79 -7.40 -12.99 16.30
CA SER A 79 -8.51 -12.49 17.13
C SER A 79 -8.09 -11.32 18.03
N ALA A 80 -6.88 -11.37 18.59
CA ALA A 80 -6.35 -10.26 19.39
C ALA A 80 -6.17 -8.99 18.54
N HIS A 81 -5.64 -9.12 17.32
CA HIS A 81 -5.49 -8.01 16.39
C HIS A 81 -6.83 -7.39 15.99
N GLU A 82 -7.84 -8.21 15.69
CA GLU A 82 -9.18 -7.73 15.37
C GLU A 82 -9.82 -6.99 16.54
N GLN A 83 -9.61 -7.46 17.77
CA GLN A 83 -10.11 -6.77 18.96
C GLN A 83 -9.44 -5.40 19.18
N GLU A 84 -8.13 -5.31 18.98
CA GLU A 84 -7.36 -4.08 19.23
C GLU A 84 -7.53 -3.05 18.12
N TYR A 85 -7.52 -3.50 16.85
CA TYR A 85 -7.47 -2.61 15.68
C TYR A 85 -8.74 -2.64 14.83
N GLY A 86 -9.65 -3.59 15.02
CA GLY A 86 -10.89 -3.68 14.23
C GLY A 86 -11.81 -2.49 14.46
N LEU A 87 -12.00 -2.09 15.72
CA LEU A 87 -12.80 -0.90 16.05
C LEU A 87 -12.08 0.39 15.64
N ALA A 88 -10.76 0.46 15.81
CA ALA A 88 -9.96 1.61 15.39
C ALA A 88 -10.04 1.83 13.87
N ARG A 89 -10.08 0.75 13.08
CA ARG A 89 -10.26 0.83 11.64
C ARG A 89 -11.64 1.38 11.26
N LEU A 90 -12.71 0.92 11.90
CA LEU A 90 -14.07 1.43 11.65
C LEU A 90 -14.19 2.93 11.97
N ALA A 91 -13.57 3.38 13.06
CA ALA A 91 -13.63 4.78 13.46
C ALA A 91 -12.86 5.73 12.53
N ILE A 92 -11.79 5.26 11.87
CA ILE A 92 -11.07 6.04 10.86
C ILE A 92 -11.88 6.14 9.58
N ASP A 93 -12.51 5.04 9.16
CA ASP A 93 -13.36 5.03 7.96
C ASP A 93 -14.54 6.02 8.13
N GLU A 94 -15.17 6.10 9.31
CA GLU A 94 -16.28 7.03 9.59
C GLU A 94 -15.88 8.51 9.44
N GLN A 95 -14.70 8.91 9.93
CA GLN A 95 -14.20 10.29 9.80
C GLN A 95 -13.88 10.71 8.35
N LEU A 96 -13.61 9.75 7.46
CA LEU A 96 -13.27 10.04 6.06
C LEU A 96 -14.51 10.40 5.22
N PHE A 97 -15.71 9.97 5.63
CA PHE A 97 -16.96 10.22 4.90
C PHE A 97 -17.73 11.46 5.41
N GLU A 98 -17.28 12.12 6.47
CA GLU A 98 -17.94 13.29 7.05
C GLU A 98 -17.51 14.64 6.43
N GLU A 99 -16.49 14.67 5.54
CA GLU A 99 -15.91 15.93 5.02
C GLU A 99 -16.44 16.40 3.63
N ASP A 100 -17.42 15.73 3.02
CA ASP A 100 -17.91 16.06 1.65
C ASP A 100 -19.32 16.73 1.60
N GLU A 101 -19.86 17.21 2.72
CA GLU A 101 -21.18 17.88 2.77
C GLU A 101 -21.09 19.40 3.05
N ASP A 102 -20.33 20.16 2.23
CA ASP A 102 -20.50 21.62 2.14
C ASP A 102 -20.83 22.01 0.68
N GLU A 103 -22.05 22.51 0.53
CA GLU A 103 -22.86 22.69 -0.68
C GLU A 103 -22.31 23.76 -1.66
N ASP A 104 -22.42 23.44 -2.97
CA ASP A 104 -22.37 24.40 -4.08
C ASP A 104 -23.56 25.37 -3.99
N ASP A 105 -23.33 26.68 -3.84
CA ASP A 105 -24.35 27.71 -4.03
C ASP A 105 -23.81 28.87 -4.88
N ASP A 106 -24.31 28.92 -6.12
CA ASP A 106 -24.69 30.08 -6.94
C ASP A 106 -23.70 31.23 -7.22
N ASP A 107 -23.15 31.23 -8.45
CA ASP A 107 -22.85 32.47 -9.18
C ASP A 107 -23.70 32.53 -10.47
N GLU A 108 -24.77 33.32 -10.42
CA GLU A 108 -25.67 33.69 -11.52
C GLU A 108 -25.01 34.67 -12.54
N GLU A 109 -25.28 34.40 -13.82
CA GLU A 109 -25.42 35.30 -14.99
C GLU A 109 -24.32 36.33 -15.39
N GLU A 110 -23.81 36.23 -16.63
CA GLU A 110 -24.11 37.24 -17.67
C GLU A 110 -23.77 36.80 -19.12
N GLU A 111 -24.83 36.70 -19.92
CA GLU A 111 -25.01 37.03 -21.33
C GLU A 111 -23.79 37.08 -22.30
N ASN A 112 -23.61 36.01 -23.09
CA ASN A 112 -22.83 36.06 -24.33
C ASN A 112 -23.69 36.62 -25.48
N VAL A 113 -23.58 37.91 -25.78
CA VAL A 113 -24.08 38.50 -27.03
C VAL A 113 -23.16 38.05 -28.17
N TYR A 114 -23.52 36.96 -28.84
CA TYR A 114 -23.10 36.67 -30.21
C TYR A 114 -24.34 36.48 -31.07
N ASP A 115 -24.54 37.39 -32.02
CA ASP A 115 -25.20 37.05 -33.27
C ASP A 115 -24.48 37.81 -34.39
N SER A 116 -23.48 37.15 -34.97
CA SER A 116 -23.55 36.52 -36.30
C SER A 116 -23.75 37.52 -37.45
N PHE A 117 -22.68 37.70 -38.21
CA PHE A 117 -22.62 37.41 -39.64
C PHE A 117 -23.73 38.00 -40.54
N ALA A 118 -23.34 38.93 -41.43
CA ALA A 118 -23.46 38.77 -42.89
C ALA A 118 -23.31 40.11 -43.63
N GLY A 119 -22.56 40.11 -44.74
CA GLY A 119 -22.74 41.04 -45.86
C GLY A 119 -21.57 41.97 -46.13
#